data_AF-X6NFM7-F1
#
_entry.id   AF-X6NFM7-F1
#
_cell.length_a   1.000
_cell.length_b   1.000
_cell.length_c   1.000
_cell.angle_alpha   90.00
_cell.angle_beta   90.00
_cell.angle_gamma   90.00
#
_symmetry.space_group_name_H-M   'P 1'
#
loop_
_entity.id
_entity.type
_entity.pdbx_description
1 polymer ?
#
loop_
_entity_poly.entity_id
_entity_poly.type
_entity_poly.pdbx_seq_one_letter_code
_entity_poly.pdbx_strand_id
1 'polypeptide(L)'
;MTTLQSAALQWLSNGEMNNKDNNSTSKPKSDLTEEKQITSTGIWDHVSLQSLQTMYGSLDLLLKQHDEVRTQIGLLRATCLTYISKKQDDWENWNFDEVVDWISAIENGRFSKYDIQLRKIMEEISFRGEDMKTLKFDRLSSFGIQDYDDADTLMNCIEILVKSDQN
;
A
#
# COMPACT_ATOMS: atom_id res chain seq x y z
N MET A 1 -14.81 26.14 -1.84
CA MET A 1 -13.86 26.81 -0.95
C MET A 1 -14.47 26.82 0.44
N THR A 2 -13.87 26.10 1.38
CA THR A 2 -14.37 26.02 2.74
C THR A 2 -14.01 27.30 3.49
N THR A 3 -14.89 27.77 4.39
CA THR A 3 -14.72 28.98 5.22
C THR A 3 -13.38 29.04 5.95
N LEU A 4 -12.78 27.89 6.21
CA LEU A 4 -11.46 27.74 6.81
C LEU A 4 -10.32 28.26 5.91
N GLN A 5 -10.41 28.06 4.60
CA GLN A 5 -9.41 28.52 3.62
C GLN A 5 -9.41 30.05 3.55
N SER A 6 -10.60 30.67 3.57
CA SER A 6 -10.76 32.12 3.56
C SER A 6 -10.17 32.76 4.82
N ALA A 7 -10.42 32.15 5.99
CA ALA A 7 -9.92 32.64 7.27
C ALA A 7 -8.39 32.52 7.38
N ALA A 8 -7.81 31.43 6.90
CA ALA A 8 -6.34 31.24 6.89
C ALA A 8 -5.64 32.23 5.95
N LEU A 9 -6.22 32.52 4.79
CA LEU A 9 -5.70 33.52 3.86
C LEU A 9 -5.81 34.95 4.42
N GLN A 10 -6.88 35.26 5.15
CA GLN A 10 -7.05 36.55 5.81
C GLN A 10 -6.07 36.73 6.99
N TRP A 11 -5.76 35.65 7.71
CA TRP A 11 -4.77 35.62 8.79
C TRP A 11 -3.34 35.90 8.29
N LEU A 12 -2.97 35.36 7.11
CA LEU A 12 -1.66 35.59 6.49
C LEU A 12 -1.51 36.99 5.87
N SER A 13 -2.62 37.61 5.43
CA SER A 13 -2.61 38.93 4.80
C SER A 13 -2.48 40.10 5.79
N ASN A 14 -2.88 39.91 7.05
CA ASN A 14 -3.00 40.99 8.05
C ASN A 14 -1.87 40.99 9.09
N GLY A 15 -0.65 40.62 8.71
CA GLY A 15 0.48 40.45 9.63
C GLY A 15 0.75 41.63 10.59
N GLU A 16 0.08 41.65 11.74
CA GLU A 16 0.37 42.52 12.88
C GLU A 16 0.21 41.72 14.17
N MET A 17 1.34 41.32 14.77
CA MET A 17 1.40 41.08 16.21
C MET A 17 1.47 42.44 16.91
N ASN A 18 0.33 42.91 17.42
CA ASN A 18 0.32 43.96 18.45
C ASN A 18 0.81 43.35 19.77
N ASN A 19 2.12 43.33 19.98
CA ASN A 19 2.69 43.02 21.29
C ASN A 19 2.63 44.28 22.16
N LYS A 20 1.54 44.44 22.91
CA LYS A 20 1.47 45.39 24.02
C LYS A 20 2.09 44.73 25.24
N ASP A 21 3.36 45.07 25.52
CA ASP A 21 3.88 44.98 26.88
C ASP A 21 4.65 46.26 27.24
N ASN A 22 4.23 46.82 28.36
CA ASN A 22 4.73 48.03 29.00
C ASN A 22 6.14 47.81 29.55
N ASN A 23 7.08 48.76 29.39
CA ASN A 23 7.64 49.49 30.54
C ASN A 23 8.58 50.64 30.13
N SER A 24 8.47 51.72 30.91
CA SER A 24 9.29 52.93 30.91
C SER A 24 10.72 52.64 31.36
N THR A 25 11.71 53.42 30.89
CA THR A 25 12.57 54.35 31.66
C THR A 25 13.96 54.57 31.00
N SER A 26 14.33 55.86 30.85
CA SER A 26 15.68 56.46 30.78
C SER A 26 16.70 56.11 29.65
N LYS A 27 17.01 57.14 28.86
CA LYS A 27 18.31 57.43 28.18
C LYS A 27 19.44 57.65 29.22
N PRO A 28 20.76 57.52 28.91
CA PRO A 28 21.43 58.29 27.83
C PRO A 28 22.65 57.66 27.08
N LYS A 29 22.97 58.33 25.95
CA LYS A 29 24.14 58.37 25.04
C LYS A 29 25.48 57.65 25.38
N SER A 30 26.00 56.93 24.38
CA SER A 30 27.41 56.86 23.91
C SER A 30 27.46 55.83 22.76
N ASP A 31 27.80 56.18 21.52
CA ASP A 31 29.14 56.14 20.88
C ASP A 31 29.25 54.93 19.93
N LEU A 32 30.11 55.06 18.92
CA LEU A 32 30.22 54.25 17.70
C LEU A 32 30.24 52.72 17.88
N THR A 33 29.32 52.02 17.19
CA THR A 33 29.58 50.67 16.66
C THR A 33 28.65 50.34 15.49
N GLU A 34 29.22 49.76 14.45
CA GLU A 34 28.52 49.12 13.33
C GLU A 34 27.52 48.06 13.83
N GLU A 35 26.24 48.41 13.92
CA GLU A 35 25.18 47.41 14.05
C GLU A 35 24.61 47.10 12.67
N LYS A 36 25.21 46.06 12.10
CA LYS A 36 24.68 45.22 11.03
C LYS A 36 23.21 44.94 11.33
N GLN A 37 22.30 45.70 10.71
CA GLN A 37 20.89 45.36 10.65
C GLN A 37 20.79 44.03 9.92
N ILE A 38 20.84 42.95 10.68
CA ILE A 38 20.24 41.68 10.31
C ILE A 38 18.75 42.00 10.34
N THR A 39 18.24 42.58 9.25
CA THR A 39 16.84 42.45 8.93
C THR A 39 16.57 40.96 9.02
N SER A 40 15.77 40.56 9.99
CA SER A 40 15.10 39.29 10.01
C SER A 40 14.31 39.21 8.71
N THR A 41 14.98 38.83 7.62
CA THR A 41 14.37 38.36 6.39
C THR A 41 13.55 37.19 6.87
N GLY A 42 12.25 37.43 6.98
CA GLY A 42 11.34 36.48 7.58
C GLY A 42 11.51 35.19 6.79
N ILE A 43 11.55 34.08 7.50
CA ILE A 43 11.54 32.72 6.90
C ILE A 43 10.32 32.51 5.96
N TRP A 44 9.42 33.49 5.87
CA TRP A 44 8.23 33.50 5.04
C TRP A 44 8.28 34.50 3.87
N ASP A 45 9.31 35.34 3.76
CA ASP A 45 9.44 36.36 2.68
C ASP A 45 9.55 35.73 1.28
N HIS A 46 9.89 34.45 1.21
CA HIS A 46 9.97 33.68 -0.04
C HIS A 46 8.71 32.85 -0.34
N VAL A 47 7.74 32.77 0.59
CA VAL A 47 6.48 32.05 0.39
C VAL A 47 5.43 33.03 -0.12
N SER A 48 5.41 33.20 -1.45
CA SER A 48 4.37 34.01 -2.09
C SER A 48 3.01 33.31 -1.98
N LEU A 49 1.93 34.08 -1.90
CA LEU A 49 0.55 33.57 -1.98
C LEU A 49 0.35 32.65 -3.20
N GLN A 50 1.00 32.98 -4.32
CA GLN A 50 0.97 32.20 -5.55
C GLN A 50 1.67 30.83 -5.40
N SER A 51 2.77 30.76 -4.65
CA SER A 51 3.45 29.49 -4.33
C SER A 51 2.56 28.58 -3.47
N LEU A 52 1.85 29.15 -2.49
CA LEU A 52 0.93 28.43 -1.63
C LEU A 52 -0.32 27.95 -2.39
N GLN A 53 -0.89 28.80 -3.27
CA GLN A 53 -1.99 28.41 -4.15
C GLN A 53 -1.60 27.26 -5.09
N THR A 54 -0.39 27.31 -5.64
CA THR A 54 0.14 26.24 -6.51
C THR A 54 0.33 24.93 -5.73
N MET A 55 0.81 25.01 -4.49
CA MET A 55 0.95 23.85 -3.60
C MET A 55 -0.41 23.21 -3.28
N TYR A 56 -1.43 24.01 -2.93
CA TYR A 56 -2.78 23.49 -2.67
C TYR A 56 -3.41 22.84 -3.91
N GLY A 57 -3.22 23.42 -5.09
CA GLY A 57 -3.67 22.80 -6.34
C GLY A 57 -2.98 21.46 -6.62
N SER A 58 -1.68 21.38 -6.33
CA SER A 58 -0.91 20.13 -6.44
C SER A 58 -1.39 19.07 -5.44
N LEU A 59 -1.78 19.50 -4.23
CA LEU A 59 -2.30 18.61 -3.19
C LEU A 59 -3.68 18.03 -3.56
N ASP A 60 -4.56 18.84 -4.15
CA ASP A 60 -5.86 18.36 -4.68
C ASP A 60 -5.69 17.35 -5.82
N LEU A 61 -4.72 17.60 -6.70
CA LEU A 61 -4.37 16.67 -7.79
C LEU A 61 -3.85 15.34 -7.24
N LEU A 62 -2.94 15.38 -6.27
CA LEU A 62 -2.40 14.20 -5.59
C LEU A 62 -3.50 13.38 -4.90
N LEU A 63 -4.44 14.04 -4.23
CA LEU A 63 -5.58 13.37 -3.60
C LEU A 63 -6.46 12.65 -4.64
N LYS A 64 -6.76 13.30 -5.76
CA LYS A 64 -7.51 12.68 -6.86
C LYS A 64 -6.78 11.48 -7.45
N GLN A 65 -5.47 11.58 -7.67
CA GLN A 65 -4.68 10.45 -8.17
C GLN A 65 -4.68 9.28 -7.18
N HIS A 66 -4.56 9.58 -5.88
CA HIS A 66 -4.59 8.54 -4.85
C HIS A 66 -5.94 7.81 -4.82
N ASP A 67 -7.05 8.53 -4.94
CA ASP A 67 -8.38 7.91 -4.99
C ASP A 67 -8.59 7.10 -6.27
N GLU A 68 -8.12 7.60 -7.42
CA GLU A 68 -8.16 6.84 -8.68
C GLU A 68 -7.38 5.51 -8.55
N VAL A 69 -6.13 5.56 -8.07
CA VAL A 69 -5.32 4.35 -7.86
C VAL A 69 -6.00 3.40 -6.87
N ARG A 70 -6.61 3.94 -5.81
CA ARG A 70 -7.37 3.13 -4.84
C ARG A 70 -8.55 2.41 -5.51
N THR A 71 -9.29 3.09 -6.40
CA THR A 71 -10.40 2.46 -7.12
C THR A 71 -9.93 1.37 -8.09
N GLN A 72 -8.82 1.62 -8.81
CA GLN A 72 -8.23 0.61 -9.71
C GLN A 72 -7.75 -0.62 -8.94
N ILE A 73 -7.11 -0.43 -7.78
CA ILE A 73 -6.74 -1.54 -6.90
C ILE A 73 -7.98 -2.30 -6.43
N GLY A 74 -9.06 -1.61 -6.08
CA GLY A 74 -10.33 -2.22 -5.69
C GLY A 74 -10.93 -3.08 -6.81
N LEU A 75 -10.97 -2.56 -8.04
CA LEU A 75 -11.44 -3.27 -9.22
C LEU A 75 -10.57 -4.50 -9.51
N LEU A 76 -9.25 -4.33 -9.52
CA LEU A 76 -8.32 -5.43 -9.75
C LEU A 76 -8.52 -6.54 -8.71
N ARG A 77 -8.68 -6.20 -7.42
CA ARG A 77 -8.98 -7.16 -6.36
C ARG A 77 -10.29 -7.91 -6.61
N ALA A 78 -11.36 -7.21 -6.98
CA ALA A 78 -12.64 -7.83 -7.30
C ALA A 78 -12.54 -8.77 -8.50
N THR A 79 -11.87 -8.35 -9.57
CA THR A 79 -11.62 -9.18 -10.76
C THR A 79 -10.78 -10.41 -10.43
N CYS A 80 -9.72 -10.26 -9.64
CA CYS A 80 -8.91 -11.39 -9.18
C CYS A 80 -9.75 -12.35 -8.35
N LEU A 81 -10.58 -11.87 -7.42
CA LEU A 81 -11.47 -12.72 -6.61
C LEU A 81 -12.46 -13.50 -7.47
N THR A 82 -13.09 -12.85 -8.46
CA THR A 82 -14.01 -13.54 -9.37
C THR A 82 -13.29 -14.57 -10.25
N TYR A 83 -12.10 -14.23 -10.77
CA TYR A 83 -11.30 -15.15 -11.57
C TYR A 83 -10.83 -16.36 -10.75
N ILE A 84 -10.35 -16.11 -9.52
CA ILE A 84 -9.91 -17.15 -8.59
C ILE A 84 -11.10 -18.03 -8.19
N SER A 85 -12.26 -17.46 -7.84
CA SER A 85 -13.46 -18.24 -7.48
C SER A 85 -13.94 -19.10 -8.63
N LYS A 86 -14.04 -18.54 -9.85
CA LYS A 86 -14.49 -19.30 -11.02
C LYS A 86 -13.50 -20.41 -11.40
N LYS A 87 -12.20 -20.15 -11.28
CA LYS A 87 -11.20 -21.22 -11.42
C LYS A 87 -11.35 -22.26 -10.32
N GLN A 88 -11.62 -21.85 -9.09
CA GLN A 88 -11.77 -22.79 -7.97
C GLN A 88 -12.96 -23.72 -8.14
N ASP A 89 -14.00 -23.36 -8.92
CA ASP A 89 -15.14 -24.24 -9.21
C ASP A 89 -14.81 -25.35 -10.23
N ASP A 90 -13.76 -25.20 -11.05
CA ASP A 90 -13.37 -26.18 -12.09
C ASP A 90 -12.03 -26.86 -11.82
N TRP A 91 -11.64 -26.86 -10.54
CA TRP A 91 -10.34 -27.31 -10.07
C TRP A 91 -9.97 -28.73 -10.48
N GLU A 92 -10.94 -29.64 -10.66
CA GLU A 92 -10.68 -31.02 -11.10
C GLU A 92 -10.04 -31.09 -12.50
N ASN A 93 -10.35 -30.11 -13.35
CA ASN A 93 -9.87 -30.06 -14.74
C ASN A 93 -8.55 -29.29 -14.89
N TRP A 94 -8.02 -28.74 -13.80
CA TRP A 94 -6.77 -28.00 -13.84
C TRP A 94 -5.62 -28.87 -14.33
N ASN A 95 -4.81 -28.28 -15.21
CA ASN A 95 -3.51 -28.84 -15.55
C ASN A 95 -2.49 -28.55 -14.44
N PHE A 96 -1.30 -29.15 -14.53
CA PHE A 96 -0.25 -28.96 -13.51
C PHE A 96 0.14 -27.49 -13.34
N ASP A 97 0.25 -26.70 -14.42
CA ASP A 97 0.60 -25.27 -14.33
C ASP A 97 -0.46 -24.48 -13.55
N GLU A 98 -1.73 -24.79 -13.75
CA GLU A 98 -2.84 -24.13 -13.06
C GLU A 98 -2.90 -24.51 -11.57
N VAL A 99 -2.60 -25.77 -11.25
CA VAL A 99 -2.44 -26.20 -9.85
C VAL A 99 -1.31 -25.42 -9.19
N VAL A 100 -0.15 -25.29 -9.84
CA VAL A 100 1.00 -24.57 -9.26
C VAL A 100 0.72 -23.07 -9.15
N ASP A 101 0.06 -22.46 -10.13
CA ASP A 101 -0.37 -21.06 -10.06
C ASP A 101 -1.31 -20.83 -8.88
N TRP A 102 -2.28 -21.73 -8.67
CA TRP A 102 -3.18 -21.67 -7.52
C TRP A 102 -2.40 -21.81 -6.21
N ILE A 103 -1.54 -22.81 -6.07
CA ILE A 103 -0.71 -23.01 -4.87
C ILE A 103 0.10 -21.75 -4.56
N SER A 104 0.75 -21.17 -5.58
CA SER A 104 1.55 -19.95 -5.45
C SER A 104 0.72 -18.74 -5.02
N ALA A 105 -0.56 -18.66 -5.42
CA ALA A 105 -1.45 -17.57 -5.06
C ALA A 105 -2.02 -17.67 -3.63
N ILE A 106 -1.90 -18.83 -2.96
CA ILE A 106 -2.36 -19.01 -1.58
C ILE A 106 -1.59 -18.08 -0.63
N GLU A 107 -2.30 -17.53 0.36
CA GLU A 107 -1.75 -16.67 1.41
C GLU A 107 -0.83 -15.55 0.89
N ASN A 108 -1.30 -14.83 -0.13
CA ASN A 108 -0.59 -13.67 -0.68
C ASN A 108 0.83 -14.00 -1.18
N GLY A 109 0.99 -15.14 -1.85
CA GLY A 109 2.26 -15.49 -2.49
C GLY A 109 3.19 -16.37 -1.65
N ARG A 110 2.74 -16.85 -0.48
CA ARG A 110 3.58 -17.59 0.48
C ARG A 110 4.33 -18.77 -0.14
N PHE A 111 3.70 -19.46 -1.08
CA PHE A 111 4.24 -20.67 -1.72
C PHE A 111 5.04 -20.40 -3.00
N SER A 112 5.18 -19.14 -3.43
CA SER A 112 5.90 -18.79 -4.67
C SER A 112 7.36 -19.28 -4.67
N LYS A 113 7.96 -19.46 -3.49
CA LYS A 113 9.31 -20.04 -3.32
C LYS A 113 9.43 -21.48 -3.85
N TYR A 114 8.33 -22.20 -3.98
CA TYR A 114 8.29 -23.59 -4.45
C TYR A 114 7.90 -23.73 -5.93
N ASP A 115 7.50 -22.65 -6.64
CA ASP A 115 6.92 -22.69 -7.99
C ASP A 115 7.77 -23.51 -8.99
N ILE A 116 9.06 -23.20 -9.09
CA ILE A 116 9.99 -23.86 -10.02
C ILE A 116 10.06 -25.37 -9.74
N GLN A 117 10.15 -25.74 -8.46
CA GLN A 117 10.27 -27.14 -8.05
C GLN A 117 8.94 -27.88 -8.25
N LEU A 118 7.82 -27.25 -7.89
CA LEU A 118 6.49 -27.80 -8.06
C LEU A 118 6.18 -28.05 -9.53
N ARG A 119 6.41 -27.09 -10.43
CA ARG A 119 6.20 -27.27 -11.87
C ARG A 119 6.98 -28.45 -12.40
N LYS A 120 8.27 -28.53 -12.08
CA LYS A 120 9.12 -29.62 -12.55
C LYS A 120 8.59 -30.98 -12.09
N ILE A 121 8.30 -31.13 -10.80
CA ILE A 121 7.89 -32.43 -10.25
C ILE A 121 6.48 -32.80 -10.73
N MET A 122 5.55 -31.86 -10.72
CA MET A 122 4.17 -32.08 -11.17
C MET A 122 4.08 -32.36 -12.67
N GLU A 123 4.95 -31.76 -13.49
CA GLU A 123 5.10 -32.10 -14.90
C GLU A 123 5.62 -33.54 -15.05
N GLU A 124 6.68 -33.91 -14.33
CA GLU A 124 7.28 -35.26 -14.36
C GLU A 124 6.27 -36.37 -13.99
N ILE A 125 5.38 -36.12 -13.02
CA ILE A 125 4.35 -37.08 -12.61
C ILE A 125 3.00 -36.87 -13.31
N SER A 126 2.91 -35.91 -14.24
CA SER A 126 1.66 -35.53 -14.92
C SER A 126 0.50 -35.26 -13.96
N PHE A 127 0.78 -34.56 -12.85
CA PHE A 127 -0.18 -34.22 -11.81
C PHE A 127 -1.30 -33.33 -12.36
N ARG A 128 -2.53 -33.62 -11.99
CA ARG A 128 -3.72 -32.86 -12.38
C ARG A 128 -4.52 -32.42 -11.18
N GLY A 129 -5.45 -31.51 -11.41
CA GLY A 129 -6.33 -31.02 -10.37
C GLY A 129 -7.12 -32.12 -9.65
N GLU A 130 -7.62 -33.12 -10.38
CA GLU A 130 -8.28 -34.30 -9.82
C GLU A 130 -7.42 -35.07 -8.79
N ASP A 131 -6.09 -35.07 -8.96
CA ASP A 131 -5.17 -35.77 -8.06
C ASP A 131 -5.08 -35.11 -6.69
N MET A 132 -5.47 -33.84 -6.56
CA MET A 132 -5.51 -33.12 -5.28
C MET A 132 -6.41 -33.81 -4.25
N LYS A 133 -7.45 -34.55 -4.68
CA LYS A 133 -8.30 -35.38 -3.80
C LYS A 133 -7.54 -36.49 -3.09
N THR A 134 -6.51 -37.01 -3.74
CA THR A 134 -5.75 -38.18 -3.29
C THR A 134 -4.42 -37.80 -2.65
N LEU A 135 -4.08 -36.50 -2.70
CA LEU A 135 -2.87 -35.98 -2.11
C LEU A 135 -2.91 -36.19 -0.60
N LYS A 136 -1.77 -36.57 -0.04
CA LYS A 136 -1.59 -36.79 1.40
C LYS A 136 -0.43 -35.94 1.88
N PHE A 137 -0.47 -35.57 3.15
CA PHE A 137 0.58 -34.81 3.82
C PHE A 137 1.99 -35.35 3.53
N ASP A 138 2.19 -36.67 3.66
CA ASP A 138 3.48 -37.31 3.42
C ASP A 138 4.03 -37.10 1.99
N ARG A 139 3.15 -36.91 1.00
CA ARG A 139 3.54 -36.68 -0.39
C ARG A 139 3.96 -35.24 -0.67
N LEU A 140 3.61 -34.27 0.18
CA LEU A 140 4.06 -32.87 0.02
C LEU A 140 5.59 -32.76 0.12
N SER A 141 6.20 -33.61 0.95
CA SER A 141 7.67 -33.72 1.04
C SER A 141 8.32 -34.13 -0.28
N SER A 142 7.66 -35.00 -1.06
CA SER A 142 8.13 -35.43 -2.38
C SER A 142 8.01 -34.35 -3.45
N PHE A 143 7.21 -33.32 -3.19
CA PHE A 143 7.11 -32.12 -4.02
C PHE A 143 8.09 -31.01 -3.61
N GLY A 144 8.92 -31.25 -2.59
CA GLY A 144 9.91 -30.28 -2.11
C GLY A 144 9.42 -29.36 -0.99
N ILE A 145 8.18 -29.53 -0.53
CA ILE A 145 7.64 -28.77 0.61
C ILE A 145 8.09 -29.48 1.88
N GLN A 146 9.24 -29.05 2.41
CA GLN A 146 9.85 -29.63 3.62
C GLN A 146 9.45 -28.89 4.90
N ASP A 147 9.00 -27.65 4.78
CA ASP A 147 8.52 -26.88 5.92
C ASP A 147 7.16 -27.42 6.38
N TYR A 148 7.08 -27.80 7.65
CA TYR A 148 5.88 -28.41 8.22
C TYR A 148 4.69 -27.46 8.24
N ASP A 149 4.92 -26.18 8.56
CA ASP A 149 3.87 -25.17 8.64
C ASP A 149 3.28 -24.86 7.26
N ASP A 150 4.15 -24.78 6.25
CA ASP A 150 3.73 -24.67 4.85
C ASP A 150 2.96 -25.92 4.39
N ALA A 151 3.43 -27.13 4.74
CA ALA A 151 2.75 -28.37 4.38
C ALA A 151 1.35 -28.47 5.02
N ASP A 152 1.22 -28.10 6.30
CA ASP A 152 -0.06 -28.10 7.02
C ASP A 152 -1.04 -27.08 6.43
N THR A 153 -0.55 -25.86 6.21
CA THR A 153 -1.32 -24.78 5.59
C THR A 153 -1.83 -25.17 4.20
N LEU A 154 -0.95 -25.72 3.35
CA LEU A 154 -1.33 -26.15 2.02
C LEU A 154 -2.36 -27.28 2.04
N MET A 155 -2.18 -28.26 2.94
CA MET A 155 -3.13 -29.37 3.07
C MET A 155 -4.52 -28.86 3.49
N ASN A 156 -4.59 -27.93 4.43
CA ASN A 156 -5.84 -27.29 4.84
C ASN A 156 -6.51 -26.54 3.66
N CYS A 157 -5.73 -25.82 2.85
CA CYS A 157 -6.26 -25.13 1.67
C CYS A 157 -6.81 -26.11 0.62
N ILE A 158 -6.12 -27.23 0.38
CA ILE A 158 -6.57 -28.28 -0.55
C ILE A 158 -7.85 -28.92 -0.02
N GLU A 159 -7.93 -29.23 1.27
CA GLU A 159 -9.16 -29.78 1.86
C GLU A 159 -10.35 -28.83 1.73
N ILE A 160 -10.15 -27.53 1.93
CA ILE A 160 -11.20 -26.53 1.76
C ILE A 160 -11.65 -26.48 0.29
N LEU A 161 -10.71 -26.48 -0.65
CA LEU A 161 -11.00 -26.48 -2.08
C LEU A 161 -11.86 -27.69 -2.47
N VAL A 162 -11.42 -28.90 -2.09
CA VAL A 162 -12.11 -30.16 -2.41
C VAL A 162 -13.48 -30.26 -1.74
N LYS A 163 -13.63 -29.79 -0.50
CA LYS A 163 -14.90 -29.82 0.24
C LYS A 163 -15.92 -28.81 -0.28
N SER A 164 -15.46 -27.68 -0.83
CA SER A 164 -16.35 -26.62 -1.33
C SER A 164 -17.14 -27.05 -2.56
N ASP A 165 -16.62 -27.99 -3.34
CA ASP A 165 -17.26 -28.53 -4.56
C ASP A 165 -18.27 -29.67 -4.27
N GLN A 166 -18.31 -30.20 -3.04
CA GLN A 166 -19.23 -31.28 -2.65
C GLN A 166 -20.58 -30.78 -2.07
N ASN A 167 -20.80 -29.46 -2.00
CA ASN A 167 -22.03 -28.82 -1.52
C ASN A 167 -22.79 -28.11 -2.65
#